data_AF-A0A328SNR1-F1
#
_entry.id   AF-A0A328SNR1-F1
#
_cell.length_a   1.000
_cell.length_b   1.000
_cell.length_c   1.000
_cell.angle_alpha   90.00
_cell.angle_beta   90.00
_cell.angle_gamma   90.00
#
_symmetry.space_group_name_H-M   'P 1'
#
loop_
_entity.id
_entity.type
_entity.pdbx_description
1 polymer ?
#
loop_
_entity_poly.entity_id
_entity_poly.type
_entity_poly.pdbx_seq_one_letter_code
_entity_poly.pdbx_strand_id
1 'polypeptide(L)'
;MILNDGEATTNITINIGGTHNITAVYTGNENTTTNTTTNTIQLNKKNTEINTIVISSRADNTTINITVTDTTNNKQITNAPVKIYENSKEIANTTTPTLKLNLTGGEHILTIRYDGNNIYSPSETTLTVNVAKLNSTMTLTTPTTAYVADAVTISVNVKDENNKAATGNVT
;
A
#
# COMPACT_ATOMS: atom_id res chain seq x y z
N MET A 1 -3.56 42.85 10.18
CA MET A 1 -4.64 43.37 9.30
C MET A 1 -4.90 44.81 9.67
N ILE A 2 -5.15 45.68 8.70
CA ILE A 2 -5.52 47.09 8.93
C ILE A 2 -6.98 47.23 8.50
N LEU A 3 -7.79 47.89 9.32
CA LEU A 3 -9.17 48.22 8.98
C LEU A 3 -9.19 49.37 7.98
N ASN A 4 -9.95 49.23 6.90
CA ASN A 4 -10.32 50.32 5.99
C ASN A 4 -11.85 50.40 5.98
N ASP A 5 -12.39 51.57 6.33
CA ASP A 5 -13.83 51.80 6.46
C ASP A 5 -14.57 50.76 7.34
N GLY A 6 -13.91 50.29 8.41
CA GLY A 6 -14.48 49.33 9.35
C GLY A 6 -14.29 47.85 8.97
N GLU A 7 -13.68 47.56 7.82
CA GLU A 7 -13.48 46.19 7.33
C GLU A 7 -12.00 45.83 7.19
N ALA A 8 -11.67 44.56 7.44
CA ALA A 8 -10.37 43.99 7.11
C ALA A 8 -10.53 42.54 6.65
N THR A 9 -9.79 42.18 5.60
CA THR A 9 -9.81 40.83 5.04
C THR A 9 -8.40 40.24 5.00
N THR A 10 -8.31 38.93 5.21
CA THR A 10 -7.08 38.15 5.00
C THR A 10 -7.45 36.74 4.57
N ASN A 11 -6.54 36.09 3.87
CA ASN A 11 -6.67 34.71 3.45
C ASN A 11 -5.71 33.85 4.26
N ILE A 12 -6.21 32.77 4.86
CA ILE A 12 -5.42 31.78 5.58
C ILE A 12 -5.69 30.42 4.94
N THR A 13 -4.63 29.70 4.59
CA THR A 13 -4.74 28.32 4.11
C THR A 13 -4.45 27.36 5.25
N ILE A 14 -5.41 26.49 5.57
CA ILE A 14 -5.27 25.45 6.60
C ILE A 14 -5.26 24.09 5.91
N ASN A 15 -4.11 23.41 5.96
CA ASN A 15 -3.88 22.13 5.26
C ASN A 15 -4.01 20.92 6.20
N ILE A 16 -4.89 21.01 7.19
CA ILE A 16 -5.18 19.92 8.12
C ILE A 16 -6.69 19.87 8.38
N GLY A 17 -7.27 18.68 8.23
CA GLY A 17 -8.66 18.43 8.60
C GLY A 17 -8.85 18.51 10.11
N GLY A 18 -10.08 18.81 10.53
CA GLY A 18 -10.47 18.98 11.91
C GLY A 18 -11.20 20.30 12.17
N THR A 19 -11.54 20.51 13.43
CA THR A 19 -12.17 21.74 13.91
C THR A 19 -11.10 22.76 14.27
N HIS A 20 -11.24 23.99 13.79
CA HIS A 20 -10.32 25.09 14.05
C HIS A 20 -11.07 26.29 14.62
N ASN A 21 -10.53 26.85 15.70
CA ASN A 21 -11.03 28.09 16.29
C ASN A 21 -10.26 29.27 15.68
N ILE A 22 -10.99 30.18 15.03
CA ILE A 22 -10.45 31.42 14.47
C ILE A 22 -10.85 32.56 15.39
N THR A 23 -9.86 33.21 15.98
CA THR A 23 -10.08 34.32 16.92
C THR A 23 -9.62 35.62 16.27
N ALA A 24 -10.52 36.60 16.22
CA ALA A 24 -10.22 37.96 15.80
C ALA A 24 -10.13 38.87 17.03
N VAL A 25 -9.04 39.61 17.15
CA VAL A 25 -8.79 40.56 18.24
C VAL A 25 -8.66 41.96 17.66
N TYR A 26 -9.54 42.86 18.09
CA TYR A 26 -9.40 44.29 17.86
C TYR A 26 -8.80 44.93 19.11
N THR A 27 -7.64 45.57 18.97
CA THR A 27 -6.88 46.13 20.10
C THR A 27 -7.40 47.48 20.60
N GLY A 28 -8.49 48.00 20.03
CA GLY A 28 -8.98 49.34 20.32
C GLY A 28 -8.13 50.44 19.66
N ASN A 29 -8.57 51.68 19.82
CA ASN A 29 -7.84 52.90 19.48
C ASN A 29 -8.26 54.04 20.44
N GLU A 30 -7.87 55.30 20.14
CA GLU A 30 -8.20 56.46 20.98
C GLU A 30 -9.71 56.64 21.23
N ASN A 31 -10.56 56.17 20.30
CA ASN A 31 -12.01 56.41 20.31
C ASN A 31 -12.84 55.15 20.59
N THR A 32 -12.24 53.96 20.62
CA THR A 32 -12.97 52.67 20.70
C THR A 32 -12.23 51.65 21.57
N THR A 33 -12.99 50.82 22.28
CA THR A 33 -12.44 49.80 23.19
C THR A 33 -11.98 48.54 22.44
N THR A 34 -11.17 47.73 23.12
CA THR A 34 -10.79 46.39 22.65
C THR A 34 -12.01 45.48 22.52
N ASN A 35 -12.00 44.56 21.57
CA ASN A 35 -13.00 43.50 21.46
C ASN A 35 -12.37 42.22 20.91
N THR A 36 -12.96 41.06 21.21
CA THR A 36 -12.52 39.75 20.71
C THR A 36 -13.73 38.91 20.38
N THR A 37 -13.67 38.21 19.25
CA THR A 37 -14.67 37.22 18.86
C THR A 37 -13.99 35.98 18.31
N THR A 38 -14.61 34.83 18.50
CA THR A 38 -14.11 33.54 18.03
C THR A 38 -15.20 32.83 17.25
N ASN A 39 -14.84 32.32 16.07
CA ASN A 39 -15.69 31.43 15.29
C ASN A 39 -14.99 30.10 15.07
N THR A 40 -15.78 29.03 14.91
CA THR A 40 -15.28 27.69 14.63
C THR A 40 -15.50 27.35 13.16
N ILE A 41 -14.51 26.75 12.51
CA ILE A 41 -14.66 26.16 11.18
C ILE A 41 -14.33 24.67 11.25
N GLN A 42 -15.08 23.86 10.50
CA GLN A 42 -14.82 22.43 10.34
C GLN A 42 -14.24 22.17 8.94
N LEU A 43 -13.03 21.62 8.90
CA LEU A 43 -12.37 21.22 7.66
C LEU A 43 -12.41 19.70 7.54
N ASN A 44 -13.13 19.19 6.55
CA ASN A 44 -13.21 17.76 6.31
C ASN A 44 -11.98 17.27 5.54
N LYS A 45 -11.47 16.09 5.92
CA LYS A 45 -10.42 15.42 5.15
C LYS A 45 -10.97 15.03 3.78
N LYS A 46 -10.09 15.04 2.78
CA LYS A 46 -10.41 14.63 1.42
C LYS A 46 -10.49 13.11 1.33
N ASN A 47 -11.53 12.60 0.69
CA ASN A 47 -11.67 11.17 0.48
C ASN A 47 -10.60 10.63 -0.47
N THR A 48 -10.27 9.36 -0.29
CA THR A 48 -9.29 8.66 -1.11
C THR A 48 -9.85 7.35 -1.64
N GLU A 49 -9.28 6.91 -2.75
CA GLU A 49 -9.57 5.63 -3.38
C GLU A 49 -8.26 4.91 -3.70
N ILE A 50 -8.24 3.59 -3.56
CA ILE A 50 -7.11 2.74 -3.92
C ILE A 50 -7.45 1.95 -5.18
N ASN A 51 -6.64 2.11 -6.21
CA ASN A 51 -6.71 1.30 -7.42
C ASN A 51 -5.52 0.34 -7.45
N THR A 52 -5.77 -0.90 -7.88
CA THR A 52 -4.75 -1.95 -7.92
C THR A 52 -4.76 -2.70 -9.25
N ILE A 53 -3.57 -3.04 -9.74
CA ILE A 53 -3.40 -3.82 -10.98
C ILE A 53 -2.40 -4.95 -10.70
N VAL A 54 -2.74 -6.18 -11.11
CA VAL A 54 -1.77 -7.28 -11.12
C VAL A 54 -0.90 -7.17 -12.37
N ILE A 55 0.41 -6.99 -12.18
CA ILE A 55 1.39 -6.87 -13.26
C ILE A 55 1.96 -8.24 -13.62
N SER A 56 2.21 -9.09 -12.62
CA SER A 56 2.67 -10.46 -12.79
C SER A 56 2.20 -11.30 -11.60
N SER A 57 1.85 -12.56 -11.85
CA SER A 57 1.35 -13.48 -10.82
C SER A 57 2.01 -14.86 -10.95
N ARG A 58 3.35 -14.91 -10.91
CA ARG A 58 4.14 -16.15 -10.82
C ARG A 58 4.78 -16.26 -9.45
N ALA A 59 4.98 -17.47 -8.92
CA ALA A 59 5.53 -17.68 -7.57
C ALA A 59 6.96 -17.11 -7.38
N ASP A 60 7.74 -16.94 -8.45
CA ASP A 60 9.05 -16.27 -8.46
C ASP A 60 8.97 -14.76 -8.76
N ASN A 61 7.84 -14.32 -9.28
CA ASN A 61 7.59 -12.95 -9.73
C ASN A 61 6.12 -12.58 -9.61
N THR A 62 5.69 -12.26 -8.39
CA THR A 62 4.39 -11.63 -8.17
C THR A 62 4.60 -10.13 -7.99
N THR A 63 3.99 -9.33 -8.85
CA THR A 63 4.12 -7.87 -8.83
C THR A 63 2.75 -7.24 -9.02
N ILE A 64 2.43 -6.26 -8.19
CA ILE A 64 1.22 -5.45 -8.29
C ILE A 64 1.59 -3.97 -8.39
N ASN A 65 0.71 -3.19 -9.02
CA ASN A 65 0.75 -1.73 -8.99
C ASN A 65 -0.41 -1.22 -8.13
N ILE A 66 -0.13 -0.24 -7.30
CA ILE A 66 -1.05 0.36 -6.33
C ILE A 66 -1.02 1.87 -6.52
N THR A 67 -2.18 2.50 -6.68
CA THR A 67 -2.30 3.95 -6.70
C THR A 67 -3.36 4.41 -5.71
N VAL A 68 -3.02 5.42 -4.90
CA VAL A 68 -3.97 6.10 -4.01
C VAL A 68 -4.31 7.44 -4.64
N THR A 69 -5.59 7.75 -4.77
CA THR A 69 -6.08 8.94 -5.48
C THR A 69 -6.91 9.83 -4.56
N ASP A 70 -6.71 11.14 -4.63
CA ASP A 70 -7.61 12.15 -4.07
C ASP A 70 -8.88 12.22 -4.93
N THR A 71 -10.01 11.77 -4.40
CA THR A 71 -11.27 11.69 -5.16
C THR A 71 -11.86 13.06 -5.48
N THR A 72 -11.36 14.14 -4.87
CA THR A 72 -11.85 15.50 -5.12
C THR A 72 -11.34 16.07 -6.45
N ASN A 73 -10.18 15.62 -6.91
CA ASN A 73 -9.52 16.13 -8.12
C ASN A 73 -8.95 15.03 -9.03
N ASN A 74 -9.15 13.76 -8.68
CA ASN A 74 -8.65 12.59 -9.38
C ASN A 74 -7.12 12.57 -9.57
N LYS A 75 -6.37 13.24 -8.68
CA LYS A 75 -4.90 13.22 -8.70
C LYS A 75 -4.37 12.15 -7.77
N GLN A 76 -3.34 11.45 -8.24
CA GLN A 76 -2.60 10.51 -7.42
C GLN A 76 -1.94 11.24 -6.24
N ILE A 77 -2.02 10.61 -5.07
CA ILE A 77 -1.29 11.01 -3.87
C ILE A 77 0.10 10.36 -3.94
N THR A 78 1.11 11.18 -4.26
CA THR A 78 2.49 10.74 -4.35
C THR A 78 2.99 10.23 -3.00
N ASN A 79 3.72 9.10 -3.01
CA ASN A 79 4.32 8.49 -1.83
C ASN A 79 3.32 8.17 -0.70
N ALA A 80 2.06 7.87 -1.03
CA ALA A 80 1.09 7.44 -0.04
C ALA A 80 1.54 6.10 0.59
N PRO A 81 1.73 6.03 1.92
CA PRO A 81 2.11 4.78 2.59
C PRO A 81 0.94 3.81 2.63
N VAL A 82 1.10 2.66 1.97
CA VAL A 82 0.09 1.61 1.89
C VAL A 82 0.59 0.35 2.58
N LYS A 83 -0.31 -0.34 3.28
CA LYS A 83 -0.07 -1.62 3.94
C LYS A 83 -0.87 -2.72 3.26
N ILE A 84 -0.28 -3.90 3.13
CA ILE A 84 -0.87 -5.05 2.47
C ILE A 84 -1.01 -6.17 3.50
N TYR A 85 -2.22 -6.68 3.62
CA TYR A 85 -2.57 -7.76 4.53
C TYR A 85 -3.05 -8.97 3.75
N GLU A 86 -2.73 -10.15 4.28
CA GLU A 86 -3.35 -11.41 3.91
C GLU A 86 -3.80 -12.11 5.19
N ASN A 87 -5.07 -12.53 5.25
CA ASN A 87 -5.65 -13.15 6.45
C ASN A 87 -5.40 -12.34 7.73
N SER A 88 -5.57 -11.00 7.66
CA SER A 88 -5.30 -10.04 8.74
C SER A 88 -3.84 -9.89 9.18
N LYS A 89 -2.89 -10.59 8.57
CA LYS A 89 -1.46 -10.44 8.81
C LYS A 89 -0.85 -9.46 7.81
N GLU A 90 -0.13 -8.45 8.30
CA GLU A 90 0.65 -7.58 7.41
C GLU A 90 1.77 -8.39 6.75
N ILE A 91 1.80 -8.39 5.42
CA ILE A 91 2.82 -9.10 4.63
C ILE A 91 3.79 -8.15 3.93
N ALA A 92 3.38 -6.89 3.71
CA ALA A 92 4.19 -5.86 3.09
C ALA A 92 3.65 -4.47 3.39
N ASN A 93 4.50 -3.46 3.22
CA ASN A 93 4.13 -2.06 3.13
C ASN A 93 4.99 -1.37 2.06
N THR A 94 4.48 -0.29 1.48
CA THR A 94 5.18 0.44 0.43
C THR A 94 4.71 1.90 0.34
N THR A 95 5.56 2.77 -0.17
CA THR A 95 5.19 4.11 -0.66
C THR A 95 5.34 4.22 -2.18
N THR A 96 5.89 3.20 -2.84
CA THR A 96 6.06 3.15 -4.28
C THR A 96 4.85 2.50 -4.95
N PRO A 97 4.44 2.94 -6.15
CA PRO A 97 3.30 2.36 -6.85
C PRO A 97 3.49 0.87 -7.16
N THR A 98 4.69 0.48 -7.59
CA THR A 98 5.01 -0.92 -7.90
C THR A 98 5.54 -1.64 -6.67
N LEU A 99 4.98 -2.81 -6.37
CA LEU A 99 5.38 -3.67 -5.26
C LEU A 99 5.55 -5.12 -5.74
N LYS A 100 6.73 -5.70 -5.45
CA LYS A 100 6.97 -7.13 -5.60
C LYS A 100 6.60 -7.84 -4.31
N LEU A 101 5.85 -8.94 -4.44
CA LEU A 101 5.39 -9.78 -3.33
C LEU A 101 5.99 -11.18 -3.47
N ASN A 102 6.30 -11.79 -2.32
CA ASN A 102 6.74 -13.19 -2.24
C ASN A 102 5.52 -14.04 -1.86
N LEU A 103 4.74 -14.44 -2.87
CA LEU A 103 3.56 -15.30 -2.69
C LEU A 103 3.83 -16.69 -3.26
N THR A 104 3.32 -17.71 -2.59
CA THR A 104 3.36 -19.09 -3.09
C THR A 104 2.34 -19.30 -4.21
N GLY A 105 2.42 -20.43 -4.93
CA GLY A 105 1.40 -20.75 -5.93
C GLY A 105 0.05 -21.06 -5.29
N GLY A 106 -1.01 -20.40 -5.74
CA GLY A 106 -2.35 -20.50 -5.17
C GLY A 106 -3.16 -19.21 -5.33
N GLU A 107 -4.37 -19.20 -4.80
CA GLU A 107 -5.20 -18.00 -4.68
C GLU A 107 -4.82 -17.23 -3.40
N HIS A 108 -4.63 -15.92 -3.54
CA HIS A 108 -4.32 -15.00 -2.46
C HIS A 108 -5.32 -13.84 -2.47
N ILE A 109 -6.02 -13.59 -1.35
CA ILE A 109 -6.92 -12.44 -1.19
C ILE A 109 -6.21 -11.41 -0.33
N LEU A 110 -5.81 -10.31 -0.95
CA LEU A 110 -5.05 -9.24 -0.32
C LEU A 110 -5.97 -8.09 0.07
N THR A 111 -5.80 -7.56 1.26
CA THR A 111 -6.38 -6.29 1.70
C THR A 111 -5.31 -5.21 1.62
N ILE A 112 -5.57 -4.15 0.86
CA ILE A 112 -4.65 -3.04 0.63
C ILE A 112 -5.24 -1.81 1.33
N ARG A 113 -4.51 -1.26 2.31
CA ARG A 113 -4.99 -0.19 3.18
C ARG A 113 -4.09 1.03 3.17
N TYR A 114 -4.70 2.19 2.98
CA TYR A 114 -4.11 3.50 3.22
C TYR A 114 -4.73 4.08 4.49
N ASP A 115 -3.92 4.32 5.52
CA ASP A 115 -4.40 4.79 6.84
C ASP A 115 -4.84 6.27 6.84
N GLY A 116 -4.67 6.99 5.72
CA GLY A 116 -4.93 8.43 5.65
C GLY A 116 -3.81 9.26 6.27
N ASN A 117 -4.02 10.58 6.32
CA ASN A 117 -3.15 11.51 7.04
C ASN A 117 -3.97 12.73 7.50
N ASN A 118 -3.32 13.87 7.81
CA ASN A 118 -4.03 15.07 8.24
C ASN A 118 -4.91 15.69 7.14
N ILE A 119 -4.64 15.41 5.87
CA ILE A 119 -5.34 15.96 4.70
C ILE A 119 -6.36 14.94 4.15
N TYR A 120 -5.98 13.66 4.13
CA TYR A 120 -6.70 12.61 3.43
C TYR A 120 -7.31 11.60 4.41
N SER A 121 -8.55 11.18 4.12
CA SER A 121 -9.25 10.11 4.83
C SER A 121 -8.62 8.75 4.47
N PRO A 122 -8.70 7.76 5.38
CA PRO A 122 -8.28 6.40 5.07
C PRO A 122 -9.13 5.78 3.95
N SER A 123 -8.56 4.81 3.26
CA SER A 123 -9.25 3.96 2.28
C SER A 123 -8.68 2.56 2.29
N GLU A 124 -9.49 1.60 1.83
CA GLU A 124 -9.14 0.19 1.77
C GLU A 124 -9.78 -0.46 0.55
N THR A 125 -9.11 -1.43 -0.04
CA THR A 125 -9.64 -2.25 -1.13
C THR A 125 -9.14 -3.69 -1.01
N THR A 126 -9.78 -4.61 -1.72
CA THR A 126 -9.39 -6.03 -1.79
C THR A 126 -8.95 -6.40 -3.20
N LEU A 127 -7.90 -7.20 -3.31
CA LEU A 127 -7.37 -7.71 -4.57
C LEU A 127 -7.16 -9.22 -4.49
N THR A 128 -7.78 -9.96 -5.42
CA THR A 128 -7.49 -11.39 -5.59
C THR A 128 -6.34 -11.58 -6.57
N VAL A 129 -5.31 -12.32 -6.17
CA VAL A 129 -4.15 -12.68 -6.99
C VAL A 129 -4.06 -14.19 -7.11
N ASN A 130 -4.21 -14.70 -8.33
CA ASN A 130 -4.01 -16.12 -8.64
C ASN A 130 -2.57 -16.34 -9.10
N VAL A 131 -1.74 -16.88 -8.20
CA VAL A 131 -0.31 -17.06 -8.42
C VAL A 131 -0.05 -18.42 -9.06
N ALA A 132 0.51 -18.39 -10.27
CA ALA A 132 0.91 -19.58 -11.00
C ALA A 132 2.10 -20.27 -10.32
N LYS A 133 1.99 -21.60 -10.18
CA LYS A 133 3.12 -22.47 -9.81
C LYS A 133 4.13 -22.50 -10.95
N LEU A 134 5.40 -22.70 -10.59
CA LEU A 134 6.47 -22.92 -11.57
C LEU A 134 6.41 -24.37 -12.06
N ASN A 135 6.68 -24.57 -13.35
CA ASN A 135 6.88 -25.92 -13.87
C ASN A 135 8.16 -26.52 -13.28
N SER A 136 8.22 -27.84 -13.18
CA SER A 136 9.40 -28.57 -12.69
C SER A 136 9.89 -29.60 -13.70
N THR A 137 11.20 -29.82 -13.71
CA THR A 137 11.87 -30.90 -14.43
C THR A 137 12.58 -31.82 -13.44
N MET A 138 12.68 -33.11 -13.77
CA MET A 138 13.29 -34.13 -12.92
C MET A 138 14.26 -34.99 -13.71
N THR A 139 15.41 -35.29 -13.11
CA THR A 139 16.41 -36.21 -13.65
C THR A 139 16.70 -37.31 -12.64
N LEU A 140 16.62 -38.56 -13.09
CA LEU A 140 16.98 -39.75 -12.33
C LEU A 140 18.36 -40.23 -12.78
N THR A 141 19.23 -40.53 -11.82
CA THR A 141 20.56 -41.08 -12.06
C THR A 141 20.71 -42.38 -11.29
N THR A 142 21.07 -43.44 -12.01
CA THR A 142 21.35 -44.77 -11.47
C THR A 142 22.71 -45.25 -12.00
N PRO A 143 23.34 -46.21 -11.32
CA PRO A 143 24.49 -46.92 -11.87
C PRO A 143 24.07 -47.68 -13.14
N THR A 144 24.96 -47.77 -14.13
CA THR A 144 24.72 -48.52 -15.38
C THR A 144 24.72 -50.03 -15.17
N THR A 145 25.42 -50.51 -14.15
CA THR A 145 25.53 -51.92 -13.77
C THR A 145 25.59 -52.05 -12.25
N ALA A 146 24.99 -53.10 -11.70
CA ALA A 146 25.12 -53.51 -10.30
C ALA A 146 24.96 -55.04 -10.21
N TYR A 147 25.50 -55.66 -9.17
CA TYR A 147 25.36 -57.09 -8.89
C TYR A 147 24.31 -57.36 -7.80
N VAL A 148 23.87 -58.62 -7.71
CA VAL A 148 22.96 -59.05 -6.65
C VAL A 148 23.63 -58.82 -5.29
N ALA A 149 22.89 -58.20 -4.36
CA ALA A 149 23.33 -57.77 -3.03
C ALA A 149 24.25 -56.53 -2.98
N ASP A 150 24.49 -55.84 -4.10
CA ASP A 150 25.14 -54.52 -4.07
C ASP A 150 24.21 -53.44 -3.48
N ALA A 151 24.79 -52.50 -2.74
CA ALA A 151 24.12 -51.26 -2.39
C ALA A 151 24.11 -50.34 -3.62
N VAL A 152 22.91 -49.96 -4.09
CA VAL A 152 22.72 -49.08 -5.25
C VAL A 152 22.31 -47.70 -4.77
N THR A 153 23.09 -46.67 -5.10
CA THR A 153 22.71 -45.28 -4.89
C THR A 153 21.89 -44.79 -6.08
N ILE A 154 20.67 -44.35 -5.82
CA ILE A 154 19.79 -43.71 -6.79
C ILE A 154 19.72 -42.23 -6.43
N SER A 155 20.00 -41.36 -7.39
CA SER A 155 19.96 -39.91 -7.20
C SER A 155 18.84 -39.31 -8.03
N VAL A 156 17.99 -38.52 -7.39
CA VAL A 156 16.96 -37.72 -8.06
C VAL A 156 17.29 -36.26 -7.89
N ASN A 157 17.30 -35.51 -8.99
CA ASN A 157 17.45 -34.07 -8.97
C ASN A 157 16.22 -33.42 -9.62
N VAL A 158 15.55 -32.55 -8.87
CA VAL A 158 14.36 -31.80 -9.33
C VAL A 158 14.70 -30.31 -9.37
N LYS A 159 14.39 -29.67 -10.48
CA LYS A 159 14.58 -28.22 -10.69
C LYS A 159 13.28 -27.57 -11.13
N ASP A 160 13.07 -26.31 -10.76
CA ASP A 160 12.03 -25.48 -11.36
C ASP A 160 12.42 -25.02 -12.78
N GLU A 161 11.50 -24.37 -13.47
CA GLU A 161 11.69 -23.82 -14.83
C GLU A 161 12.78 -22.74 -14.91
N ASN A 162 13.24 -22.21 -13.77
CA ASN A 162 14.36 -21.28 -13.67
C ASN A 162 15.68 -21.99 -13.29
N ASN A 163 15.72 -23.32 -13.36
CA ASN A 163 16.86 -24.18 -12.98
C ASN A 163 17.25 -24.14 -11.49
N LYS A 164 16.38 -23.64 -10.60
CA LYS A 164 16.60 -23.66 -9.15
C LYS A 164 16.19 -25.02 -8.58
N ALA A 165 16.97 -25.55 -7.64
CA ALA A 165 16.63 -26.80 -6.97
C ALA A 165 15.27 -26.70 -6.25
N ALA A 166 14.37 -27.63 -6.55
CA ALA A 166 13.07 -27.72 -5.91
C ALA A 166 13.18 -28.47 -4.57
N THR A 167 12.21 -28.25 -3.68
CA THR A 167 12.08 -28.97 -2.41
C THR A 167 10.74 -29.72 -2.36
N GLY A 168 10.69 -30.84 -1.65
CA GLY A 168 9.48 -31.67 -1.54
C GLY A 168 9.82 -33.14 -1.36
N ASN A 169 8.78 -33.98 -1.48
CA ASN A 169 8.92 -35.44 -1.40
C ASN A 169 9.04 -36.02 -2.81
N VAL A 170 9.83 -37.08 -2.92
CA VAL A 170 9.89 -37.99 -4.08
C VAL A 170 9.53 -39.37 -3.55
N THR A 171 8.75 -40.14 -4.31
CA THR A 171 8.33 -41.50 -3.95
C THR A 171 8.55 -42.42 -5.14
#